data_AF-A0A0B5FEM4-F1
#
_entry.id   AF-A0A0B5FEM4-F1
#
_cell.length_a   1.000
_cell.length_b   1.000
_cell.length_c   1.000
_cell.angle_alpha   90.00
_cell.angle_beta   90.00
_cell.angle_gamma   90.00
#
_symmetry.space_group_name_H-M   'P 1'
#
loop_
_entity.id
_entity.type
_entity.pdbx_description
1 polymer ?
#
loop_
_entity_poly.entity_id
_entity_poly.type
_entity_poly.pdbx_seq_one_letter_code
_entity_poly.pdbx_strand_id
1 'polypeptide(L)'
;MKKEFQTLSIEKNICLECPYCGEAIHRPLSWFKQTYFTCPACEQGLAAAQFSEIVDEIEEALDAQIEEMIQGSGEKKSGCCGGKSSCCGQ
;
A
#
# COMPACT_ATOMS: atom_id res chain seq x y z
N MET A 1 -11.85 -22.28 17.80
CA MET A 1 -11.54 -21.76 16.46
C MET A 1 -11.80 -20.25 16.47
N LYS A 2 -10.80 -19.45 16.82
CA LYS A 2 -10.85 -17.99 16.65
C LYS A 2 -10.02 -17.70 15.42
N LYS A 3 -10.68 -17.63 14.26
CA LYS A 3 -10.05 -17.05 13.07
C LYS A 3 -10.07 -15.55 13.30
N GLU A 4 -9.08 -15.07 14.04
CA GLU A 4 -8.69 -13.68 13.97
C GLU A 4 -8.21 -13.50 12.54
N PHE A 5 -9.12 -13.06 11.68
CA PHE A 5 -8.77 -12.39 10.45
C PHE A 5 -8.02 -11.16 10.94
N GLN A 6 -6.71 -11.31 11.15
CA GLN A 6 -5.81 -10.18 11.14
C GLN A 6 -6.01 -9.63 9.75
N THR A 7 -6.91 -8.65 9.64
CA THR A 7 -6.82 -7.63 8.63
C THR A 7 -5.36 -7.26 8.68
N LEU A 8 -4.60 -7.72 7.68
CA LEU A 8 -3.25 -7.24 7.43
C LEU A 8 -3.48 -5.78 7.10
N SER A 9 -3.63 -4.96 8.13
CA SER A 9 -3.56 -3.52 8.07
C SER A 9 -2.11 -3.29 7.72
N ILE A 10 -1.80 -3.40 6.43
CA ILE A 10 -0.60 -2.82 5.86
C ILE A 10 -0.86 -1.32 6.00
N GLU A 11 -0.73 -0.81 7.22
CA GLU A 11 -0.67 0.62 7.48
C GLU A 11 0.63 1.07 6.83
N LYS A 12 0.57 1.33 5.52
CA LYS A 12 1.68 1.91 4.79
C LYS A 12 1.87 3.29 5.39
N ASN A 13 2.99 3.46 6.09
CA ASN A 13 3.44 4.78 6.48
C ASN A 13 3.70 5.55 5.19
N ILE A 14 2.93 6.60 4.96
CA ILE A 14 3.11 7.52 3.86
C ILE A 14 3.89 8.73 4.36
N CYS A 15 4.59 9.37 3.43
CA CYS A 15 5.33 10.60 3.68
C CYS A 15 4.62 11.72 2.94
N LEU A 16 4.05 12.68 3.67
CA LEU A 16 3.42 13.87 3.11
C LEU A 16 4.08 15.12 3.70
N GLU A 17 4.22 16.16 2.89
CA GLU A 17 4.81 17.42 3.34
C GLU A 17 3.78 18.27 4.09
N CYS A 18 4.20 18.92 5.16
CA CYS A 18 3.35 19.86 5.88
C CYS A 18 3.12 21.13 5.02
N PRO A 19 1.87 21.53 4.76
CA PRO A 19 1.59 22.74 3.96
C PRO A 19 2.03 24.05 4.63
N TYR A 20 2.36 24.02 5.92
CA TYR A 20 2.79 25.21 6.67
C TYR A 20 4.31 25.36 6.74
N CYS A 21 5.03 24.29 7.08
CA CYS A 21 6.48 24.34 7.31
C CYS A 21 7.31 23.57 6.28
N GLY A 22 6.67 22.83 5.37
CA GLY A 22 7.35 22.01 4.36
C GLY A 22 8.05 20.76 4.91
N GLU A 23 7.95 20.49 6.22
CA GLU A 23 8.57 19.30 6.81
C GLU A 23 7.81 18.02 6.44
N ALA A 24 8.56 16.96 6.19
CA ALA A 24 8.05 15.64 5.86
C ALA A 24 7.41 14.96 7.08
N ILE A 25 6.12 14.64 6.98
CA ILE A 25 5.33 13.93 7.99
C ILE A 25 5.25 12.46 7.59
N HIS A 26 5.94 11.59 8.34
CA HIS A 26 5.91 10.14 8.15
C HIS A 26 4.90 9.49 9.09
N ARG A 27 3.70 9.21 8.61
CA ARG A 27 2.58 8.66 9.40
C ARG A 27 1.72 7.69 8.57
N PRO A 28 0.94 6.81 9.21
CA PRO A 28 0.04 5.94 8.47
C PRO A 28 -1.08 6.75 7.80
N LEU A 29 -1.62 6.26 6.69
CA LEU A 29 -2.70 6.93 5.95
C LEU A 29 -3.92 7.24 6.83
N SER A 30 -4.24 6.33 7.78
CA SER A 30 -5.28 6.52 8.81
C SER A 30 -5.07 7.79 9.65
N TRP A 31 -3.82 8.21 9.87
CA TRP A 31 -3.49 9.41 10.62
C TRP A 31 -3.89 10.69 9.89
N PHE A 32 -3.73 10.72 8.57
CA PHE A 32 -4.12 11.85 7.71
C PHE A 32 -5.63 11.93 7.49
N LYS A 33 -6.39 10.85 7.76
CA LYS A 33 -7.86 10.82 7.72
C LYS A 33 -8.51 11.32 9.02
N GLN A 34 -7.73 11.66 10.04
CA GLN A 34 -8.27 12.23 11.29
C GLN A 34 -8.81 13.64 11.05
N THR A 35 -9.95 13.96 11.68
CA THR A 35 -10.60 15.27 11.54
C THR A 35 -9.69 16.43 11.93
N TYR A 36 -8.84 16.21 12.93
CA TYR A 36 -7.90 17.20 13.43
C TYR A 36 -6.62 16.53 13.93
N PHE A 37 -5.47 17.07 13.53
CA PHE A 37 -4.16 16.67 14.00
C PHE A 37 -3.20 17.86 13.96
N THR A 38 -2.01 17.72 14.52
CA THR A 38 -1.00 18.78 14.52
C THR A 38 0.27 18.31 13.84
N CYS A 39 0.93 19.21 13.13
CA CYS A 39 2.24 18.94 12.57
C CYS A 39 3.25 18.69 13.72
N PRO A 40 3.99 17.57 13.73
CA PRO A 40 4.98 17.30 14.78
C PRO A 40 6.19 18.24 14.72
N ALA A 41 6.42 18.94 13.60
CA ALA A 41 7.56 19.82 13.41
C ALA A 41 7.25 21.29 13.77
N CYS A 42 6.10 21.81 13.35
CA CYS A 42 5.73 23.21 13.57
C CYS A 42 4.51 23.42 14.48
N GLU A 43 3.93 22.34 14.99
CA GLU A 43 2.77 22.34 15.89
C GLU A 43 1.50 23.00 15.33
N GLN A 44 1.50 23.37 14.05
CA GLN A 44 0.33 23.94 13.39
C GLN A 44 -0.80 22.91 13.25
N GLY A 45 -2.03 23.40 13.42
CA GLY A 45 -3.25 22.62 13.25
C GLY A 45 -3.45 22.23 11.78
N LEU A 46 -3.59 20.94 11.55
CA LEU A 46 -3.81 20.32 10.26
C LEU A 46 -5.16 19.59 10.26
N ALA A 47 -5.82 19.56 9.11
CA ALA A 47 -7.10 18.89 8.91
C ALA A 47 -7.02 17.89 7.75
N ALA A 48 -7.77 16.79 7.85
CA ALA A 48 -7.86 15.78 6.78
C ALA A 48 -8.20 16.39 5.41
N ALA A 49 -9.04 17.42 5.36
CA ALA A 49 -9.40 18.11 4.12
C ALA A 49 -8.21 18.76 3.39
N GLN A 50 -7.09 19.03 4.08
CA GLN A 50 -5.89 19.56 3.45
C GLN A 50 -5.07 18.48 2.71
N PHE A 51 -5.32 17.21 3.04
CA PHE A 51 -4.62 16.06 2.47
C PHE A 51 -5.57 15.14 1.69
N SER A 52 -6.87 15.47 1.61
CA SER A 52 -7.88 14.57 1.04
C SER A 52 -7.56 14.20 -0.41
N GLU A 53 -7.18 15.17 -1.23
CA GLU A 53 -6.82 14.93 -2.64
C GLU A 53 -5.70 13.89 -2.77
N ILE A 54 -4.59 14.10 -2.07
CA ILE A 54 -3.43 13.20 -2.11
C ILE A 54 -3.76 11.84 -1.46
N VAL A 55 -4.56 11.83 -0.38
CA VAL A 55 -4.99 10.60 0.29
C VAL A 55 -5.88 9.76 -0.64
N ASP A 56 -6.83 10.39 -1.34
CA ASP A 56 -7.71 9.73 -2.31
C ASP A 56 -6.89 9.12 -3.47
N GLU A 57 -5.90 9.84 -4.00
CA GLU A 57 -4.98 9.33 -5.03
C GLU A 57 -4.18 8.10 -4.53
N ILE A 58 -3.71 8.14 -3.28
CA ILE A 58 -2.98 7.00 -2.69
C ILE A 58 -3.93 5.81 -2.49
N GLU A 59 -5.16 6.03 -2.01
CA GLU A 59 -6.14 4.95 -1.84
C GLU A 59 -6.47 4.30 -3.20
N GLU A 60 -6.72 5.08 -4.25
CA GLU A 60 -6.98 4.56 -5.60
C GLU A 60 -5.79 3.72 -6.13
N ALA A 61 -4.56 4.19 -5.92
CA ALA A 61 -3.35 3.47 -6.32
C ALA A 61 -3.12 2.18 -5.50
N LEU A 62 -3.64 2.10 -4.27
CA LEU A 62 -3.59 0.90 -3.43
C LEU A 62 -4.65 -0.12 -3.86
N ASP A 63 -5.88 0.31 -4.11
CA ASP A 63 -6.94 -0.55 -4.63
C ASP A 63 -6.54 -1.16 -5.97
N ALA A 64 -5.97 -0.38 -6.89
CA ALA A 64 -5.44 -0.89 -8.16
C ALA A 64 -4.35 -1.96 -7.97
N GLN A 65 -3.42 -1.77 -7.01
CA GLN A 65 -2.40 -2.78 -6.68
C GLN A 65 -3.00 -4.06 -6.10
N ILE A 66 -4.05 -3.95 -5.28
CA ILE A 66 -4.73 -5.10 -4.69
C ILE A 66 -5.46 -5.90 -5.78
N GLU A 67 -6.17 -5.22 -6.68
CA GLU A 67 -6.84 -5.84 -7.82
C GLU A 67 -5.84 -6.58 -8.72
N GLU A 68 -4.68 -5.99 -9.00
CA GLU A 68 -3.63 -6.63 -9.80
C GLU A 68 -3.07 -7.90 -9.11
N MET A 69 -2.89 -7.88 -7.78
CA MET A 69 -2.45 -9.07 -7.02
C MET A 69 -3.50 -10.19 -6.99
N ILE A 70 -4.79 -9.84 -6.89
CA ILE A 70 -5.90 -10.80 -6.92
C ILE A 70 -6.02 -11.42 -8.31
N GLN A 71 -5.85 -10.61 -9.38
CA GLN A 71 -5.90 -11.08 -10.77
C GLN A 71 -4.64 -11.86 -11.17
N GLY A 72 -3.49 -11.60 -10.54
CA GLY A 72 -2.21 -12.29 -10.79
C GLY A 72 -2.08 -13.69 -10.18
N SER A 73 -3.04 -14.11 -9.34
CA SER A 73 -3.04 -15.44 -8.71
C SER A 73 -3.76 -16.52 -9.54
N GLY A 74 -4.28 -16.15 -10.73
CA GLY A 74 -4.89 -17.06 -11.69
C GLY A 74 -4.18 -16.98 -13.03
N GLU A 75 -3.44 -18.03 -13.37
CA GLU A 75 -2.99 -18.37 -14.73
C GLU A 75 -1.81 -17.52 -15.24
N LYS A 76 -0.58 -18.07 -15.28
CA LYS A 76 0.01 -18.81 -16.43
C LYS A 76 1.45 -19.20 -15.99
N LYS A 77 2.00 -20.40 -16.08
CA LYS A 77 1.77 -21.60 -16.90
C LYS A 77 2.49 -22.78 -16.23
N SER A 78 1.81 -23.92 -16.17
CA SER A 78 2.47 -25.23 -16.29
C SER A 78 3.40 -25.24 -17.50
N GLY A 79 4.58 -25.85 -17.34
CA GLY A 79 5.26 -26.46 -18.48
C GLY A 79 6.71 -26.03 -18.68
N CYS A 80 7.57 -27.02 -18.51
CA CYS A 80 8.80 -27.21 -19.27
C CYS A 80 10.04 -26.42 -18.84
N CYS A 81 10.60 -26.82 -17.69
CA CYS A 81 12.05 -26.82 -17.51
C CYS A 81 12.49 -28.18 -16.95
N GLY A 82 12.76 -29.11 -17.86
CA GLY A 82 13.95 -29.98 -17.78
C GLY A 82 13.96 -31.14 -16.78
N GLY A 83 12.86 -31.88 -16.63
CA GLY A 83 12.91 -33.23 -16.07
C GLY A 83 13.49 -34.21 -17.09
N LYS A 84 14.61 -34.85 -16.73
CA LYS A 84 15.36 -35.89 -17.46
C LYS A 84 14.49 -36.92 -18.22
N SER A 85 14.71 -37.03 -19.53
CA SER A 85 14.48 -38.27 -20.33
C SER A 85 15.38 -38.19 -21.58
N SER A 86 16.51 -38.91 -21.61
CA SER A 86 16.62 -40.23 -22.28
C SER A 86 16.24 -40.21 -23.77
N CYS A 87 17.15 -39.82 -24.67
CA CYS A 87 17.28 -40.34 -26.06
C CYS A 87 18.37 -39.65 -26.90
N CYS A 88 19.64 -40.09 -26.81
CA CYS A 88 20.63 -39.89 -27.89
C CYS A 88 21.47 -41.17 -28.03
N GLY A 89 20.92 -42.15 -28.76
CA GLY A 89 21.67 -43.27 -29.30
C GLY A 89 21.68 -43.16 -30.82
N GLN A 90 22.74 -42.57 -31.36
CA GLN A 90 23.44 -42.91 -32.61
C GLN A 90 24.50 -41.85 -32.90
#